data_AF-A0A383DL82-F1
#
_entry.id   AF-A0A383DL82-F1
#
_cell.length_a   1.000
_cell.length_b   1.000
_cell.length_c   1.000
_cell.angle_alpha   90.00
_cell.angle_beta   90.00
_cell.angle_gamma   90.00
#
_symmetry.space_group_name_H-M   'P 1'
#
loop_
_entity.id
_entity.type
_entity.pdbx_description
1 polymer ?
#
loop_
_entity_poly.entity_id
_entity_poly.type
_entity_poly.pdbx_seq_one_letter_code
_entity_poly.pdbx_strand_id
1 'polypeptide(L)'
;MAYSSTNTITAADYNSFVSTVNGVIGVGSGTKGYNQTALSSVSATDQITAAHWTGLLTAVTNAATHQGTSVTIQAEVILVIRHQAILYTLLTVHKQLV
;
A
#
# COMPACT_ATOMS: atom_id res chain seq x y z
N MET A 1 6.76 -0.90 -12.76
CA MET A 1 7.98 -0.49 -12.05
C MET A 1 8.49 -1.66 -11.21
N ALA A 2 9.81 -1.85 -11.12
CA ALA A 2 10.42 -2.78 -10.17
C ALA A 2 10.97 -1.98 -8.97
N TYR A 3 10.67 -2.41 -7.75
CA TYR A 3 11.17 -1.81 -6.51
C TYR A 3 12.13 -2.77 -5.82
N SER A 4 13.17 -2.23 -5.22
CA SER A 4 14.14 -2.91 -4.36
C SER A 4 14.11 -2.31 -2.95
N SER A 5 14.70 -3.01 -1.98
CA SER A 5 14.69 -2.63 -0.56
C SER A 5 15.28 -1.25 -0.26
N THR A 6 16.07 -0.68 -1.17
CA THR A 6 16.67 0.65 -1.03
C THR A 6 15.86 1.76 -1.69
N ASN A 7 14.78 1.44 -2.42
CA ASN A 7 13.95 2.46 -3.05
C ASN A 7 13.00 3.09 -2.03
N THR A 8 12.91 4.42 -2.08
CA THR A 8 11.84 5.15 -1.39
C THR A 8 10.59 5.13 -2.26
N ILE A 9 9.52 4.54 -1.75
CA ILE A 9 8.19 4.64 -2.34
C ILE A 9 7.60 6.01 -1.95
N THR A 10 7.24 6.81 -2.96
CA THR A 10 6.64 8.13 -2.78
C THR A 10 5.12 8.04 -2.55
N ALA A 11 4.51 9.13 -2.08
CA ALA A 11 3.06 9.26 -2.00
C ALA A 11 2.37 9.01 -3.35
N ALA A 12 2.98 9.45 -4.45
CA ALA A 12 2.46 9.24 -5.80
C ALA A 12 2.50 7.75 -6.20
N ASP A 13 3.58 7.05 -5.85
CA ASP A 13 3.69 5.60 -6.09
C ASP A 13 2.63 4.83 -5.30
N TYR A 14 2.50 5.14 -4.00
CA TYR A 14 1.48 4.54 -3.13
C TYR A 14 0.06 4.79 -3.67
N ASN A 15 -0.26 6.03 -4.04
CA ASN A 15 -1.56 6.38 -4.59
C ASN A 15 -1.85 5.68 -5.92
N SER A 16 -0.83 5.40 -6.73
CA SER A 16 -0.97 4.61 -7.96
C SER A 16 -1.34 3.15 -7.65
N PHE A 17 -0.78 2.55 -6.60
CA PHE A 17 -1.19 1.23 -6.13
C PHE A 17 -2.62 1.24 -5.59
N VAL A 18 -2.96 2.23 -4.75
CA VAL A 18 -4.32 2.41 -4.22
C VAL A 18 -5.34 2.53 -5.34
N SER A 19 -5.07 3.36 -6.36
CA SER A 19 -5.94 3.51 -7.52
C SER A 19 -6.16 2.18 -8.26
N THR A 20 -5.07 1.44 -8.49
CA THR A 20 -5.12 0.12 -9.14
C THR A 20 -5.98 -0.86 -8.33
N VAL A 21 -5.76 -0.96 -7.03
CA VAL A 21 -6.50 -1.88 -6.15
C VAL A 21 -7.96 -1.45 -6.03
N ASN A 22 -8.25 -0.15 -5.88
CA ASN A 22 -9.62 0.38 -5.82
C ASN A 22 -10.41 0.13 -7.11
N GLY A 23 -9.74 0.15 -8.27
CA GLY A 23 -10.36 -0.23 -9.54
C GLY A 23 -10.83 -1.70 -9.59
N VAL A 24 -10.27 -2.55 -8.72
CA VAL A 24 -10.66 -3.96 -8.58
C VAL A 24 -11.67 -4.16 -7.45
N ILE A 25 -11.39 -3.64 -6.25
CA ILE A 25 -12.18 -3.94 -5.05
C ILE A 25 -13.42 -3.06 -4.89
N GLY A 26 -13.41 -1.85 -5.48
CA GLY A 26 -14.39 -0.82 -5.20
C GLY A 26 -15.79 -1.13 -5.73
N VAL A 27 -16.66 -0.11 -5.66
CA VAL A 27 -17.97 -0.13 -6.30
C VAL A 27 -17.74 -0.07 -7.80
N GLY A 28 -17.75 -1.23 -8.44
CA GLY A 28 -17.60 -1.30 -9.89
C GLY A 28 -18.92 -1.00 -10.61
N SER A 29 -18.89 -1.08 -11.94
CA SER A 29 -20.05 -0.88 -12.80
C SER A 29 -20.35 -2.16 -13.57
N GLY A 30 -21.63 -2.48 -13.76
CA GLY A 30 -22.06 -3.74 -14.38
C GLY A 30 -21.68 -4.95 -13.53
N THR A 31 -20.90 -5.89 -14.08
CA THR A 31 -20.44 -7.11 -13.40
C THR A 31 -19.04 -6.97 -12.77
N LYS A 32 -18.56 -5.75 -12.59
CA LYS A 32 -17.21 -5.45 -12.08
C LYS A 32 -17.31 -4.89 -10.66
N GLY A 33 -16.23 -5.02 -9.89
CA GLY A 33 -16.09 -4.50 -8.53
C GLY A 33 -16.62 -5.45 -7.46
N TYR A 34 -15.94 -5.47 -6.31
CA TYR A 34 -16.31 -6.32 -5.17
C TYR A 34 -17.17 -5.60 -4.13
N ASN A 35 -17.55 -4.36 -4.41
CA ASN A 35 -18.37 -3.53 -3.53
C ASN A 35 -17.75 -3.39 -2.12
N GLN A 36 -16.41 -3.42 -2.03
CA GLN A 36 -15.68 -3.18 -0.80
C GLN A 36 -15.40 -1.68 -0.64
N THR A 37 -15.19 -1.25 0.60
CA THR A 37 -14.78 0.12 0.92
C THR A 37 -13.45 0.43 0.23
N ALA A 38 -13.41 1.55 -0.49
CA ALA A 38 -12.20 2.01 -1.17
C ALA A 38 -11.13 2.41 -0.15
N LEU A 39 -9.87 2.12 -0.48
CA LEU A 39 -8.71 2.61 0.25
C LEU A 39 -8.53 4.11 0.01
N SER A 40 -8.15 4.85 1.05
CA SER A 40 -7.86 6.28 0.93
C SER A 40 -6.47 6.53 0.34
N SER A 41 -6.37 7.57 -0.50
CA SER A 41 -5.08 8.13 -0.93
C SER A 41 -4.43 8.96 0.19
N VAL A 42 -3.13 9.18 0.07
CA VAL A 42 -2.35 10.06 0.95
C VAL A 42 -1.96 11.34 0.20
N SER A 43 -1.85 12.47 0.88
CA SER A 43 -1.36 13.70 0.23
C SER A 43 0.13 13.61 -0.08
N ALA A 44 0.62 14.44 -1.00
CA ALA A 44 2.04 14.45 -1.38
C ALA A 44 2.99 14.77 -0.20
N THR A 45 2.48 15.48 0.81
CA THR A 45 3.19 15.82 2.05
C THR A 45 3.02 14.79 3.15
N ASP A 46 2.09 13.87 3.00
CA ASP A 46 1.77 12.88 4.03
C ASP A 46 2.76 11.74 4.00
N GLN A 47 3.04 11.21 5.18
CA GLN A 47 3.89 10.04 5.32
C GLN A 47 3.10 8.76 5.11
N ILE A 48 3.69 7.82 4.37
CA ILE A 48 3.12 6.50 4.20
C ILE A 48 3.45 5.67 5.43
N THR A 49 2.43 5.37 6.23
CA THR A 49 2.58 4.60 7.48
C THR A 49 2.47 3.10 7.24
N ALA A 50 2.86 2.30 8.24
CA ALA A 50 2.64 0.85 8.22
C ALA A 50 1.15 0.50 8.08
N ALA A 51 0.24 1.30 8.63
CA ALA A 51 -1.20 1.08 8.52
C ALA A 51 -1.71 1.20 7.08
N HIS A 52 -1.20 2.18 6.32
CA HIS A 52 -1.49 2.32 4.89
C HIS A 52 -1.09 1.05 4.12
N TRP A 53 0.11 0.54 4.36
CA TRP A 53 0.59 -0.69 3.75
C TRP A 53 -0.23 -1.93 4.14
N THR A 54 -0.57 -2.08 5.42
CA THR A 54 -1.41 -3.18 5.90
C THR A 54 -2.78 -3.16 5.23
N GLY A 55 -3.41 -1.99 5.09
CA GLY A 55 -4.68 -1.83 4.39
C GLY A 55 -4.58 -2.28 2.92
N LEU A 56 -3.56 -1.81 2.21
CA LEU A 56 -3.33 -2.18 0.81
C LEU A 56 -3.10 -3.69 0.62
N LEU A 57 -2.24 -4.31 1.44
CA LEU A 57 -1.95 -5.75 1.34
C LEU A 57 -3.17 -6.62 1.68
N THR A 58 -3.99 -6.16 2.65
CA THR A 58 -5.25 -6.82 3.00
C THR A 58 -6.21 -6.79 1.82
N ALA A 59 -6.36 -5.63 1.18
CA ALA A 59 -7.22 -5.48 0.00
C ALA A 59 -6.78 -6.36 -1.17
N VAL A 60 -5.48 -6.46 -1.44
CA VAL A 60 -4.91 -7.37 -2.47
C VAL A 60 -5.24 -8.83 -2.15
N THR A 61 -5.09 -9.23 -0.89
CA THR A 61 -5.40 -10.59 -0.45
C THR A 61 -6.90 -10.90 -0.58
N ASN A 62 -7.75 -9.97 -0.15
CA ASN A 62 -9.21 -10.10 -0.30
C ASN A 62 -9.63 -10.18 -1.76
N ALA A 63 -8.99 -9.42 -2.65
CA ALA A 63 -9.24 -9.48 -4.07
C ALA A 63 -8.92 -10.86 -4.66
N ALA A 64 -7.79 -11.47 -4.27
CA ALA A 64 -7.44 -12.83 -4.67
C ALA A 64 -8.49 -13.84 -4.18
N THR A 65 -8.90 -13.74 -2.90
CA THR A 65 -9.95 -14.59 -2.31
C THR A 65 -11.28 -14.46 -3.05
N HIS A 66 -11.68 -13.25 -3.44
CA HIS A 66 -12.92 -13.04 -4.19
C HIS A 66 -12.87 -13.67 -5.60
N GLN A 67 -11.68 -13.91 -6.14
CA GLN A 67 -11.47 -14.64 -7.40
C GLN A 67 -11.34 -16.16 -7.21
N GLY A 68 -11.49 -16.67 -5.97
CA GLY A 68 -11.25 -18.08 -5.65
C GLY A 68 -9.78 -18.48 -5.76
N THR A 69 -8.87 -17.51 -5.65
CA THR A 69 -7.42 -17.72 -5.73
C THR A 69 -6.74 -17.28 -4.44
N SER A 70 -5.44 -17.51 -4.35
CA SER A 70 -4.60 -16.98 -3.28
C SER A 70 -3.39 -16.26 -3.86
N VAL A 71 -2.86 -15.32 -3.09
CA VAL A 71 -1.62 -14.61 -3.44
C VAL A 71 -0.66 -14.71 -2.26
N THR A 72 0.60 -14.98 -2.56
CA THR A 72 1.67 -14.92 -1.58
C THR A 72 2.40 -13.60 -1.75
N ILE A 73 2.32 -12.72 -0.75
CA ILE A 73 3.12 -11.51 -0.72
C ILE A 73 4.56 -11.90 -0.40
N GLN A 74 5.48 -11.60 -1.33
CA GLN A 74 6.87 -12.00 -1.18
C GLN A 74 7.57 -11.24 -0.05
N ALA A 75 8.54 -11.91 0.60
CA ALA A 75 9.30 -11.35 1.71
C ALA A 75 10.03 -10.05 1.35
N GLU A 76 10.47 -9.90 0.09
CA GLU A 76 11.12 -8.67 -0.37
C GLU A 76 10.19 -7.46 -0.34
N VAL A 77 8.91 -7.64 -0.69
CA VAL A 77 7.89 -6.58 -0.60
C VAL A 77 7.72 -6.14 0.85
N ILE A 78 7.69 -7.11 1.77
CA ILE A 78 7.62 -6.85 3.20
C ILE A 78 8.88 -6.12 3.68
N LEU A 79 10.06 -6.45 3.14
CA LEU A 79 11.32 -5.81 3.49
C LEU A 79 11.37 -4.34 3.04
N VAL A 80 10.91 -4.03 1.82
CA VAL A 80 10.79 -2.65 1.32
C VAL A 80 9.89 -1.81 2.25
N ILE A 81 8.72 -2.36 2.62
CA ILE A 81 7.78 -1.70 3.53
C ILE A 81 8.41 -1.46 4.92
N ARG A 82 9.11 -2.47 5.46
CA ARG A 82 9.80 -2.36 6.76
C ARG A 82 10.93 -1.33 6.73
N HIS A 83 11.72 -1.30 5.67
CA HIS A 83 12.81 -0.32 5.53
C HIS A 83 12.26 1.12 5.51
N GLN A 84 11.18 1.35 4.77
CA GLN A 84 10.50 2.65 4.72
C GLN A 84 9.90 3.05 6.07
N ALA A 85 9.29 2.11 6.80
CA ALA A 85 8.76 2.38 8.14
C ALA A 85 9.86 2.73 9.15
N ILE A 86 11.02 2.06 9.08
CA ILE A 86 12.17 2.34 9.94
C ILE A 86 12.77 3.73 9.62
N LEU A 87 12.95 4.06 8.34
CA LEU A 87 13.43 5.38 7.91
C LEU A 87 12.51 6.50 8.41
N TYR A 88 11.19 6.28 8.40
CA TYR A 88 10.21 7.20 8.97
C TYR A 88 10.40 7.42 10.48
N THR A 89 10.51 6.34 11.26
CA THR A 89 10.72 6.45 12.71
C THR A 89 12.02 7.20 13.02
N LEU A 90 13.11 6.92 12.30
CA LEU A 90 14.39 7.61 12.44
C LEU A 90 14.30 9.12 12.12
N LEU A 91 13.67 9.48 10.99
CA LEU A 91 13.49 10.89 10.60
C LEU A 91 12.63 11.67 11.61
N THR A 92 11.62 11.02 12.16
CA THR A 92 10.72 11.63 13.14
C THR A 92 11.41 11.88 14.46
N VAL A 93 12.17 10.90 14.95
CA VAL A 93 12.98 11.03 16.17
C VAL A 93 14.06 12.09 16.00
N HIS A 94 14.73 12.14 14.85
CA HIS A 94 15.76 13.16 14.58
C HIS A 94 15.20 14.58 14.67
N LYS A 95 14.02 14.85 14.09
CA LYS A 95 13.37 16.18 14.15
C LYS A 95 12.94 16.62 15.56
N GLN A 96 12.88 15.72 16.53
CA GLN A 96 12.55 16.05 17.93
C GLN A 96 13.80 16.33 18.77
N LEU A 97 15.00 16.07 18.23
CA LEU A 97 16.28 16.17 18.92
C LEU A 97 17.14 17.36 18.46
N VAL A 98 16.69 18.10 17.45
CA VAL A 98 17.29 19.34 16.89
C VAL A 98 16.23 20.41 16.80
#